data_AF-A0A6J6CYC1-F1
#
_entry.id   AF-A0A6J6CYC1-F1
#
_cell.length_a   1.000
_cell.length_b   1.000
_cell.length_c   1.000
_cell.angle_alpha   90.00
_cell.angle_beta   90.00
_cell.angle_gamma   90.00
#
_symmetry.space_group_name_H-M   'P 1'
#
loop_
_entity.id
_entity.type
_entity.pdbx_description
1 polymer ?
#
loop_
_entity_poly.entity_id
_entity_poly.type
_entity_poly.pdbx_seq_one_letter_code
_entity_poly.pdbx_strand_id
1 'polypeptide(L)'
;MNQTYTAKVNGKTWFVSHFYGHVDLPSIGKSAVDEIELSLDGKVFQTITLKPGIGSQVGSKNMVANSIQRILAAPHGWVTVAHMEPAFPESL
;
A
#
# COMPACT_ATOMS: atom_id res chain seq x y z
N MET A 1 4.53 -9.04 15.01
CA MET A 1 4.03 -7.65 15.09
C MET A 1 2.60 -7.62 14.58
N ASN A 2 1.68 -7.04 15.34
CA ASN A 2 0.29 -6.81 14.94
C ASN A 2 -0.03 -5.35 15.25
N GLN A 3 -0.29 -4.55 14.23
CA GLN A 3 -0.53 -3.12 14.36
C GLN A 3 -1.83 -2.72 13.67
N THR A 4 -2.58 -1.83 14.32
CA THR A 4 -3.79 -1.24 13.76
C THR A 4 -3.65 0.26 13.79
N TYR A 5 -3.89 0.90 12.65
CA TYR A 5 -3.92 2.35 12.50
C TYR A 5 -5.32 2.80 12.14
N THR A 6 -5.81 3.87 12.75
CA THR A 6 -7.09 4.50 12.41
C THR A 6 -6.84 5.96 12.11
N ALA A 7 -7.05 6.35 10.85
CA ALA A 7 -6.99 7.74 10.44
C ALA A 7 -8.36 8.39 10.59
N LYS A 8 -8.39 9.64 11.05
CA LYS A 8 -9.61 10.44 11.18
C LYS A 8 -9.46 11.77 10.46
N VAL A 9 -10.53 12.20 9.79
CA VAL A 9 -10.67 13.53 9.16
C VAL A 9 -11.92 14.18 9.73
N ASN A 10 -11.80 15.39 10.27
CA ASN A 10 -12.89 16.13 10.91
C ASN A 10 -13.66 15.31 11.97
N GLY A 11 -12.94 14.53 12.79
CA GLY A 11 -13.50 13.68 13.85
C GLY A 11 -14.14 12.37 13.36
N LYS A 12 -14.30 12.17 12.05
CA LYS A 12 -14.83 10.94 11.45
C LYS A 12 -13.71 10.03 11.00
N THR A 13 -13.89 8.71 11.15
CA THR A 13 -12.93 7.73 10.62
C THR A 13 -12.87 7.84 9.10
N TRP A 14 -11.65 7.92 8.58
CA TRP A 14 -11.38 7.94 7.14
C TRP A 14 -10.94 6.57 6.63
N PHE A 15 -9.97 5.94 7.29
CA PHE A 15 -9.59 4.56 7.02
C PHE A 15 -9.05 3.85 8.25
N VAL A 16 -9.06 2.52 8.20
CA VAL A 16 -8.41 1.63 9.16
C VAL A 16 -7.44 0.73 8.39
N SER A 17 -6.23 0.53 8.91
CA SER A 17 -5.24 -0.35 8.31
C SER A 17 -4.69 -1.32 9.35
N HIS A 18 -4.59 -2.59 8.97
CA HIS A 18 -4.04 -3.65 9.80
C HIS A 18 -2.77 -4.19 9.17
N PHE A 19 -1.68 -4.21 9.94
CA PHE A 19 -0.38 -4.75 9.49
C PHE A 19 0.04 -5.91 10.38
N TYR A 20 0.30 -7.05 9.73
CA TYR A 20 0.79 -8.26 10.37
C TYR A 20 2.19 -8.58 9.84
N GLY A 21 3.19 -8.44 10.71
CA GLY A 21 4.56 -8.85 10.43
C GLY A 21 4.94 -10.06 11.26
N HIS A 22 5.21 -11.21 10.64
CA HIS A 22 5.68 -12.41 11.31
C HIS A 22 6.62 -13.20 10.40
N VAL A 23 7.61 -13.88 10.98
CA VAL A 23 8.55 -14.74 10.24
C VAL A 23 7.88 -16.02 9.73
N ASP A 24 6.80 -16.43 10.39
CA ASP A 24 6.00 -17.62 10.07
C ASP A 24 4.50 -17.32 10.24
N LEU A 25 3.85 -16.77 9.21
CA LEU A 25 2.42 -16.39 9.28
C LEU A 25 1.48 -17.58 9.61
N PRO A 26 1.70 -18.80 9.10
CA PRO A 26 0.86 -19.96 9.42
C PRO A 26 0.73 -20.27 10.92
N SER A 27 1.78 -20.14 11.73
CA SER A 27 1.69 -20.42 13.18
C SER A 27 0.80 -19.44 13.94
N ILE A 28 0.46 -18.29 13.35
CA ILE A 28 -0.52 -17.35 13.89
C ILE A 28 -1.87 -17.38 13.15
N GLY A 29 -2.11 -18.41 12.33
CA GLY A 29 -3.36 -18.57 11.57
C GLY A 29 -3.54 -17.49 10.49
N LYS A 30 -2.45 -16.95 9.95
CA LYS A 30 -2.45 -15.95 8.86
C LYS A 30 -1.74 -16.49 7.62
N SER A 31 -1.99 -15.84 6.50
CA SER A 31 -1.27 -16.04 5.24
C SER A 31 -0.81 -14.69 4.68
N ALA A 32 0.17 -14.71 3.78
CA ALA A 32 0.61 -13.50 3.10
C ALA A 32 -0.50 -13.00 2.16
N VAL A 33 -1.04 -11.82 2.44
CA VAL A 33 -2.13 -11.21 1.68
C VAL A 33 -2.03 -9.69 1.79
N ASP A 34 -2.28 -9.00 0.68
CA ASP A 34 -2.67 -7.59 0.71
C ASP A 34 -4.14 -7.50 0.35
N GLU A 35 -4.91 -6.81 1.18
CA GLU A 35 -6.35 -6.66 1.01
C GLU A 35 -6.74 -5.21 1.28
N ILE A 36 -7.53 -4.65 0.36
CA ILE A 36 -8.04 -3.28 0.44
C ILE A 36 -9.53 -3.35 0.20
N GLU A 37 -10.31 -2.91 1.19
CA GLU A 37 -11.75 -2.69 1.04
C GLU A 37 -12.02 -1.20 0.89
N LEU A 38 -12.68 -0.84 -0.20
CA LEU A 38 -13.16 0.51 -0.47
C LEU A 38 -14.65 0.55 -0.14
N SER A 39 -15.05 1.49 0.70
CA SER A 39 -16.44 1.70 1.07
C SER A 39 -16.92 3.09 0.66
N LEU A 40 -18.18 3.17 0.23
CA LEU A 40 -18.89 4.40 -0.07
C LEU A 40 -20.18 4.41 0.75
N ASP A 41 -20.41 5.51 1.49
CA ASP A 41 -21.56 5.67 2.38
C ASP A 41 -21.78 4.51 3.37
N GLY A 42 -20.67 3.97 3.90
CA GLY A 42 -20.67 2.88 4.87
C GLY A 42 -20.97 1.50 4.29
N LYS A 43 -21.08 1.36 2.96
CA LYS A 43 -21.22 0.08 2.27
C LYS A 43 -19.95 -0.25 1.50
N VAL A 44 -19.50 -1.50 1.57
CA VAL A 44 -18.38 -1.97 0.75
C VAL A 44 -18.77 -1.87 -0.72
N PHE A 45 -18.00 -1.09 -1.46
CA PHE A 45 -18.17 -0.86 -2.89
C PHE A 45 -17.26 -1.80 -3.69
N GLN A 46 -16.04 -2.02 -3.22
CA GLN A 46 -15.05 -2.85 -3.91
C GLN A 46 -14.07 -3.48 -2.91
N THR A 47 -13.70 -4.73 -3.17
CA THR A 47 -12.61 -5.42 -2.49
C THR A 47 -11.53 -5.77 -3.51
N ILE A 48 -10.29 -5.41 -3.20
CA ILE A 48 -9.10 -5.73 -4.00
C ILE A 48 -8.22 -6.63 -3.14
N THR A 49 -7.84 -7.78 -3.67
CA THR A 49 -7.07 -8.78 -2.94
C THR A 49 -5.93 -9.30 -3.80
N LEU A 50 -4.73 -9.35 -3.22
CA LEU A 50 -3.55 -10.00 -3.80
C LEU A 50 -3.14 -11.18 -2.90
N LYS A 51 -3.11 -12.38 -3.48
CA LYS A 51 -2.75 -13.64 -2.80
C LYS A 51 -1.76 -14.44 -3.67
N PRO A 52 -0.48 -14.60 -3.25
CA PRO A 52 0.11 -13.98 -2.07
C PRO A 52 0.17 -12.46 -2.18
N GLY A 53 0.22 -11.76 -1.05
CA GLY A 53 0.53 -10.34 -0.99
C GLY A 53 1.91 -10.03 -1.57
N ILE A 54 2.19 -8.76 -1.81
CA ILE A 54 3.47 -8.28 -2.35
C ILE A 54 4.55 -8.45 -1.26
N GLY A 55 5.61 -9.21 -1.58
CA GLY A 55 6.77 -9.33 -0.70
C GLY A 55 7.40 -7.96 -0.46
N SER A 56 7.41 -7.47 0.78
CA SER A 56 7.75 -6.08 1.10
C SER A 56 9.14 -5.67 0.61
N GLN A 57 10.14 -6.56 0.67
CA GLN A 57 11.49 -6.26 0.19
C GLN A 57 11.54 -6.14 -1.35
N VAL A 58 10.90 -7.06 -2.06
CA VAL A 58 10.90 -7.06 -3.54
C VAL A 58 10.04 -5.92 -4.07
N GLY A 59 8.83 -5.75 -3.53
CA GLY A 59 7.92 -4.67 -3.89
C GLY A 59 8.54 -3.29 -3.68
N SER A 60 9.19 -3.06 -2.55
CA SER A 60 9.85 -1.77 -2.27
C SER A 60 11.00 -1.50 -3.25
N LYS A 61 11.84 -2.50 -3.55
CA LYS A 61 12.91 -2.35 -4.54
C LYS A 61 12.37 -1.97 -5.92
N ASN A 62 11.32 -2.66 -6.36
CA ASN A 62 10.70 -2.39 -7.66
C ASN A 62 10.05 -1.01 -7.70
N MET A 63 9.37 -0.59 -6.63
CA MET A 63 8.80 0.76 -6.54
C MET A 63 9.86 1.85 -6.63
N VAL A 64 11.02 1.67 -6.00
CA VAL A 64 12.15 2.62 -6.09
C VAL A 64 12.71 2.64 -7.51
N ALA A 65 13.01 1.48 -8.09
CA ALA A 65 13.57 1.38 -9.44
C ALA A 65 12.64 2.02 -10.50
N ASN A 66 11.35 1.67 -10.45
CA ASN A 66 10.34 2.20 -11.36
C ASN A 66 10.00 3.69 -11.10
N SER A 67 10.56 4.29 -10.05
CA SER A 67 10.32 5.70 -9.72
C SER A 67 11.42 6.65 -10.21
N ILE A 68 12.55 6.15 -10.73
CA ILE A 68 13.72 7.00 -11.04
C ILE A 68 13.35 8.12 -12.03
N GLN A 69 12.77 7.79 -13.18
CA GLN A 69 12.44 8.78 -14.20
C GLN A 69 11.41 9.80 -13.73
N ARG A 70 10.38 9.35 -12.99
CA ARG A 70 9.36 10.26 -12.46
C ARG A 70 9.89 11.18 -11.36
N ILE A 71 10.92 10.77 -10.62
CA ILE A 71 11.61 11.65 -9.65
C ILE A 71 12.43 12.71 -10.39
N LEU A 72 13.15 12.32 -11.46
CA LEU A 72 13.91 13.27 -12.28
C LEU A 72 13.01 14.30 -12.96
N ALA A 73 11.79 13.91 -13.33
CA ALA A 73 10.79 14.80 -13.93
C ALA A 73 9.97 15.61 -12.91
N ALA A 74 10.11 15.34 -11.60
CA ALA A 74 9.30 15.99 -10.58
C ALA A 74 9.72 17.46 -10.37
N PRO A 75 8.80 18.33 -9.90
CA PRO A 75 9.15 19.67 -9.46
C PRO A 75 10.22 19.65 -8.35
N HIS A 76 11.03 20.71 -8.28
CA HIS A 76 11.98 20.85 -7.18
C HIS A 76 11.26 20.96 -5.83
N GLY A 77 11.84 20.36 -4.79
CA GLY A 77 11.35 20.44 -3.42
C GLY A 77 10.87 19.11 -2.86
N TRP A 78 10.03 19.18 -1.83
CA TRP A 78 9.50 18.00 -1.15
C TRP A 78 8.26 17.48 -1.90
N VAL A 79 8.49 16.50 -2.77
CA VAL A 79 7.43 15.86 -3.58
C VAL A 79 7.14 14.47 -3.01
N THR A 80 5.86 14.12 -2.89
CA THR A 80 5.42 12.77 -2.50
C THR A 80 4.89 12.01 -3.70
N VAL A 81 4.80 10.68 -3.58
CA VAL A 81 4.28 9.80 -4.63
C VAL A 81 2.85 10.11 -5.05
N ALA A 82 2.07 10.81 -4.22
CA ALA A 82 0.71 11.25 -4.54
C ALA A 82 0.66 12.39 -5.57
N HIS A 83 1.79 13.07 -5.81
CA HIS A 83 1.93 14.13 -6.81
C HIS A 83 2.52 13.63 -8.13
N MET A 84 2.78 12.33 -8.25
CA MET A 84 3.43 11.72 -9.40
C MET A 84 2.47 10.73 -10.06
N GLU A 85 2.62 10.55 -11.37
CA GLU A 85 1.95 9.44 -12.06
C GLU A 85 2.35 8.08 -11.43
N PRO A 86 1.48 7.05 -11.55
CA PRO A 86 1.79 5.70 -11.07
C PRO A 86 3.14 5.20 -11.59
N ALA A 87 3.87 4.49 -10.74
CA ALA A 87 5.14 3.88 -11.15
C ALA A 87 4.87 2.67 -12.04
N PHE A 88 5.32 2.72 -13.29
CA PHE A 88 5.23 1.61 -14.22
C PHE A 88 6.59 0.93 -14.38
N PRO A 89 6.65 -0.39 -14.65
CA PRO A 89 7.87 -1.01 -15.14
C PRO A 89 8.29 -0.29 -16.42
N GLU A 90 9.57 0.09 -16.54
CA GLU A 90 10.08 0.51 -17.85
C GLU A 90 9.88 -0.67 -18.81
N SER A 91 9.21 -0.43 -19.94
CA SER A 91 9.18 -1.40 -21.03
C SER A 91 10.61 -1.57 -21.53
N LEU A 92 11.11 -2.81 -21.50
CA LEU A 92 12.36 -3.20 -22.16
C LEU A 92 12.35 -2.82 -23.64
#